data_AF-X1CM95-F1
#
_entry.id   AF-X1CM95-F1
#
_cell.length_a   1.000
_cell.length_b   1.000
_cell.length_c   1.000
_cell.angle_alpha   90.00
_cell.angle_beta   90.00
_cell.angle_gamma   90.00
#
_symmetry.space_group_name_H-M   'P 1'
#
loop_
_entity.id
_entity.type
_entity.pdbx_description
1 polymer ?
#
loop_
_entity_poly.entity_id
_entity_poly.type
_entity_poly.pdbx_seq_one_letter_code
_entity_poly.pdbx_strand_id
1 'polypeptide(L)' 'VAVYLAVKAAVEGTFAGGIEVFGLDRTVTVGDTTYSGVGYALDEYNEDLVSAEMIAKVEEAKAKIISGEIVVPTE' A
#
# COMPACT_ATOMS: atom_id res chain seq x y z
N VAL A 1 3.32 -5.11 6.56
CA VAL A 1 2.85 -6.31 5.84
C VAL A 1 3.99 -7.22 5.35
N ALA A 2 5.06 -6.69 4.72
CA ALA A 2 6.12 -7.49 4.10
C ALA A 2 6.81 -8.50 5.04
N VAL A 3 7.23 -8.07 6.24
CA VAL A 3 7.88 -8.97 7.22
C VAL A 3 6.97 -10.14 7.61
N TYR A 4 5.70 -9.86 7.89
CA TYR A 4 4.71 -10.89 8.23
C TYR A 4 4.57 -11.92 7.11
N LEU A 5 4.45 -11.46 5.86
CA LEU A 5 4.31 -12.36 4.70
C LEU A 5 5.55 -13.21 4.46
N ALA A 6 6.75 -12.62 4.57
CA ALA A 6 8.00 -13.36 4.42
C ALA A 6 8.13 -14.48 5.46
N VAL A 7 7.85 -14.17 6.74
CA VAL A 7 7.87 -15.16 7.83
C VAL A 7 6.79 -16.22 7.63
N LYS A 8 5.56 -15.81 7.25
CA LYS A 8 4.47 -16.74 6.97
C LYS A 8 4.84 -17.73 5.86
N ALA A 9 5.37 -17.23 4.74
CA ALA A 9 5.79 -18.09 3.62
C ALA A 9 6.92 -19.05 4.02
N ALA A 10 7.85 -18.63 4.88
CA ALA A 10 8.88 -19.52 5.41
C ALA A 10 8.30 -20.63 6.30
N VAL A 11 7.38 -20.29 7.20
CA VAL A 11 6.68 -21.25 8.08
C VAL A 11 5.84 -22.24 7.27
N GLU A 12 5.18 -21.78 6.21
CA GLU A 12 4.35 -22.59 5.32
C GLU A 12 5.17 -23.39 4.29
N GLY A 13 6.49 -23.19 4.21
CA GLY A 13 7.37 -23.86 3.24
C GLY A 13 7.16 -23.38 1.80
N THR A 14 6.52 -22.23 1.60
CA THR A 14 6.20 -21.63 0.29
C THR A 14 7.10 -20.44 -0.06
N PHE A 15 8.09 -20.14 0.79
CA PHE A 15 9.03 -19.04 0.56
C PHE A 15 9.76 -19.19 -0.77
N ALA A 16 9.71 -18.13 -1.58
CA ALA A 16 10.44 -18.01 -2.83
C ALA A 16 11.38 -16.80 -2.79
N GLY A 17 12.62 -16.98 -3.20
CA GLY A 17 13.57 -15.88 -3.38
C GLY A 17 13.19 -15.02 -4.59
N GLY A 18 13.49 -13.73 -4.54
CA GLY A 18 13.20 -12.77 -5.61
C GLY A 18 12.93 -11.38 -5.07
N ILE A 19 12.39 -10.51 -5.93
CA ILE A 19 11.95 -9.16 -5.58
C ILE A 19 10.42 -9.17 -5.56
N GLU A 20 9.83 -8.75 -4.43
CA GLU A 20 8.40 -8.49 -4.32
C GLU A 20 8.19 -6.98 -4.13
N VAL A 21 7.32 -6.39 -4.96
CA VAL A 21 7.02 -4.95 -4.92
C VAL A 21 5.72 -4.73 -4.15
N PHE A 22 5.76 -3.87 -3.15
CA PHE A 22 4.60 -3.45 -2.36
C PHE A 22 4.18 -2.04 -2.77
N GLY A 23 3.40 -1.94 -3.85
CA GLY A 23 2.89 -0.67 -4.36
C GLY A 23 1.55 -0.23 -3.75
N LEU A 24 0.95 0.80 -4.37
CA LEU A 24 -0.39 1.32 -4.02
C LEU A 24 -1.52 0.33 -4.32
N ASP A 25 -1.29 -0.62 -5.22
CA ASP A 25 -2.20 -1.69 -5.66
C ASP A 25 -2.12 -2.95 -4.79
N ARG A 26 -1.01 -3.13 -4.06
CA ARG A 26 -0.77 -4.32 -3.24
C ARG A 26 -1.59 -4.24 -1.95
N THR A 27 -2.53 -5.16 -1.76
CA THR A 27 -3.25 -5.35 -0.50
C THR A 27 -3.20 -6.80 -0.03
N VAL A 28 -3.26 -7.00 1.29
CA VAL A 28 -3.13 -8.30 1.93
C VAL A 28 -4.05 -8.35 3.14
N THR A 29 -4.92 -9.36 3.18
CA THR A 29 -5.79 -9.59 4.33
C THR A 29 -5.14 -10.59 5.29
N VAL A 30 -5.03 -10.20 6.56
CA VAL A 30 -4.53 -11.05 7.65
C VAL A 30 -5.60 -11.08 8.75
N GLY A 31 -6.25 -12.23 8.92
CA GLY A 31 -7.47 -12.33 9.73
C GLY A 31 -8.57 -11.47 9.10
N ASP A 32 -9.13 -10.55 9.87
CA ASP A 32 -10.18 -9.63 9.42
C ASP A 32 -9.63 -8.25 8.96
N THR A 33 -8.31 -8.04 9.03
CA THR A 33 -7.69 -6.76 8.73
C THR A 33 -7.03 -6.78 7.36
N THR A 34 -7.34 -5.80 6.52
CA THR A 34 -6.67 -5.60 5.23
C THR A 34 -5.58 -4.54 5.35
N TYR A 35 -4.37 -4.91 4.91
CA TYR A 35 -3.19 -4.06 4.91
C TYR A 35 -2.81 -3.70 3.49
N SER A 36 -2.55 -2.42 3.25
CA SER A 36 -1.99 -1.94 1.98
C SER A 36 -0.45 -2.02 2.01
N GLY A 37 0.17 -2.16 0.83
CA GLY A 37 1.60 -2.09 0.65
C GLY A 37 2.14 -0.69 0.94
N VAL A 38 1.51 0.33 0.35
CA VAL A 38 1.76 1.75 0.58
C VAL A 38 0.43 2.49 0.75
N GLY A 39 0.42 3.53 1.59
CA GLY A 39 -0.73 4.41 1.82
C GLY A 39 -0.32 5.67 2.59
N TYR A 40 -1.27 6.59 2.79
CA TYR A 40 -1.09 7.74 3.66
C TYR A 40 -1.64 7.45 5.07
N ALA A 41 -1.05 8.07 6.08
CA ALA A 41 -1.53 7.99 7.46
C ALA A 41 -2.39 9.22 7.75
N LEU A 42 -3.57 9.00 8.32
CA LEU A 42 -4.46 10.04 8.83
C LEU A 42 -4.79 9.71 10.28
N ASP A 43 -4.56 10.65 11.18
CA ASP A 43 -4.77 10.48 12.62
C ASP A 43 -5.22 11.79 13.28
N GLU A 44 -5.50 11.72 14.58
CA GLU A 44 -5.94 12.83 15.42
C GLU A 44 -4.99 14.05 15.41
N TYR A 45 -3.74 13.89 14.99
CA TYR A 45 -2.76 14.98 14.96
C TYR A 45 -2.71 15.70 13.61
N ASN A 46 -3.27 15.10 12.55
CA ASN A 46 -3.19 15.65 11.21
C ASN A 46 -4.55 15.79 10.50
N GLU A 47 -5.63 15.22 11.04
CA GLU A 47 -6.95 15.25 10.41
C GLU A 47 -7.44 16.68 10.12
N ASP A 48 -7.24 17.61 11.06
CA ASP A 48 -7.63 19.02 10.93
C ASP A 48 -6.81 19.78 9.86
N LEU A 49 -5.64 19.26 9.49
CA LEU A 49 -4.76 19.86 8.48
C LEU A 49 -5.04 19.31 7.06
N VAL A 50 -5.75 18.19 6.96
CA VAL A 50 -5.99 17.48 5.71
C VAL A 50 -7.44 17.64 5.29
N SER A 51 -7.69 18.51 4.32
CA SER A 51 -9.04 18.75 3.83
C SER A 51 -9.58 17.57 3.01
N ALA A 52 -10.92 17.47 2.92
CA ALA A 52 -11.58 16.48 2.06
C ALA A 52 -11.17 16.62 0.58
N GLU A 53 -10.88 17.85 0.13
CA GLU A 53 -10.40 18.10 -1.24
C GLU A 53 -8.98 17.52 -1.45
N MET A 54 -8.11 17.63 -0.44
CA MET A 54 -6.76 17.02 -0.50
C MET A 54 -6.86 15.50 -0.58
N ILE A 55 -7.72 14.88 0.23
CA ILE A 55 -7.95 13.43 0.20
C ILE A 55 -8.48 13.01 -1.18
N ALA A 56 -9.44 13.74 -1.73
CA ALA A 56 -10.00 13.44 -3.06
C ALA A 56 -8.93 13.47 -4.16
N LYS A 57 -8.04 14.47 -4.14
CA LYS A 57 -6.91 14.57 -5.09
C LYS A 57 -5.91 13.42 -4.93
N VAL A 58 -5.64 12.99 -3.70
CA VAL A 58 -4.75 11.86 -3.42
C VAL A 58 -5.35 10.54 -3.92
N GLU A 59 -6.65 10.30 -3.68
CA GLU A 59 -7.32 9.08 -4.17
C GLU A 59 -7.45 9.08 -5.71
N GLU A 60 -7.69 10.23 -6.34
CA GLU A 60 -7.64 10.36 -7.80
C GLU A 60 -6.25 10.02 -8.35
N ALA A 61 -5.19 10.59 -7.77
CA ALA A 61 -3.82 10.30 -8.18
C ALA A 61 -3.46 8.83 -7.99
N LYS A 62 -3.84 8.22 -6.86
CA LYS A 62 -3.67 6.79 -6.59
C LYS A 62 -4.35 5.93 -7.65
N ALA A 63 -5.60 6.23 -8.01
CA ALA A 63 -6.31 5.50 -9.06
C ALA A 63 -5.58 5.61 -10.42
N LYS A 64 -5.09 6.80 -10.78
CA LYS A 64 -4.31 7.03 -12.01
C LYS A 64 -2.95 6.34 -12.01
N ILE A 65 -2.29 6.24 -10.86
CA ILE A 65 -1.03 5.49 -10.73
C ILE A 65 -1.29 3.99 -10.88
N ILE A 66 -2.33 3.46 -10.22
CA ILE A 66 -2.71 2.05 -10.30
C ILE A 66 -3.15 1.66 -11.72
N SER A 67 -3.86 2.56 -12.43
CA SER A 67 -4.26 2.32 -13.82
C SER A 67 -3.11 2.40 -14.83
N GLY A 68 -1.96 2.96 -14.43
CA GLY A 68 -0.83 3.24 -15.31
C GLY A 68 -0.98 4.51 -16.15
N GLU A 69 -2.01 5.32 -15.92
CA GLU A 69 -2.16 6.65 -16.55
C GLU A 69 -1.06 7.61 -16.07
N ILE A 70 -0.73 7.55 -14.78
CA ILE A 70 0.43 8.22 -14.18
C ILE A 70 1.51 7.18 -13.93
N VAL A 71 2.69 7.38 -14.52
CA VAL A 71 3.87 6.54 -14.27
C VAL A 71 4.83 7.32 -13.38
N VAL A 72 5.11 6.78 -12.19
CA VAL A 72 6.10 7.35 -11.26
C VAL A 72 7.51 7.07 -11.82
N PRO A 73 8.37 8.09 -11.98
CA PRO A 73 9.72 7.90 -12.51
C PRO A 73 10.56 7.05 -11.54
N THR A 74 11.43 6.21 -12.11
CA THR A 74 12.44 5.45 -11.37
C THR A 74 13.79 6.17 -11.46
N GLU A 75 14.59 6.09 -10.39
CA GLU A 75 15.98 6.57 -10.37
C GLU A 75 16.91 5.74 -11.28
#